data_AF-A0A5B6TFI8-F1
#
_entry.id   AF-A0A5B6TFI8-F1
#
_cell.length_a   1.000
_cell.length_b   1.000
_cell.length_c   1.000
_cell.angle_alpha   90.00
_cell.angle_beta   90.00
_cell.angle_gamma   90.00
#
_symmetry.space_group_name_H-M   'P 1'
#
loop_
_entity.id
_entity.type
_entity.pdbx_description
1 polymer ?
#
loop_
_entity_poly.entity_id
_entity_poly.type
_entity_poly.pdbx_seq_one_letter_code
_entity_poly.pdbx_strand_id
1 'polypeptide(L)' 'MNLKRTFGAILTILGIVGVIYGAYAFLAHGDSMNQISSLVPFVVGLIFFFTGISLIKGTKDTA' A
#
# COMPACT_ATOMS: atom_id res chain seq x y z
N MET A 1 -10.31 -0.01 20.34
CA MET A 1 -9.17 0.37 19.46
C MET A 1 -9.53 1.67 18.78
N ASN A 2 -8.59 2.61 18.70
CA ASN A 2 -8.84 3.87 17.99
C ASN A 2 -9.14 3.60 16.52
N LEU A 3 -10.29 4.07 16.02
CA LEU A 3 -10.75 3.85 14.63
C LEU A 3 -9.67 4.29 13.62
N LYS A 4 -8.98 5.40 13.90
CA LYS A 4 -7.85 5.90 13.10
C LYS A 4 -6.69 4.90 13.02
N ARG A 5 -6.40 4.17 14.12
CA ARG A 5 -5.33 3.18 14.17
C ARG A 5 -5.69 1.93 13.37
N THR A 6 -6.93 1.47 13.50
CA THR A 6 -7.43 0.31 12.74
C THR A 6 -7.47 0.61 11.25
N PHE A 7 -7.96 1.79 10.86
CA PHE A 7 -7.99 2.22 9.45
C PHE A 7 -6.58 2.35 8.88
N GLY A 8 -5.65 2.93 9.66
CA GLY A 8 -4.24 3.01 9.29
C GLY A 8 -3.62 1.64 9.05
N ALA A 9 -3.85 0.68 9.96
CA ALA A 9 -3.34 -0.69 9.82
C ALA A 9 -3.87 -1.40 8.57
N ILE A 10 -5.18 -1.29 8.29
CA ILE A 10 -5.79 -1.83 7.07
C ILE A 10 -5.17 -1.20 5.82
N LEU A 11 -5.02 0.13 5.81
CA LEU A 11 -4.44 0.86 4.68
C LEU A 11 -2.97 0.47 4.45
N THR A 12 -2.19 0.24 5.51
CA THR A 12 -0.81 -0.23 5.41
C THR A 12 -0.74 -1.63 4.81
N ILE A 13 -1.60 -2.55 5.26
CA ILE A 13 -1.67 -3.91 4.70
C ILE A 13 -2.04 -3.85 3.21
N LEU A 14 -3.02 -3.03 2.84
CA LEU A 14 -3.44 -2.87 1.44
C LEU A 14 -2.33 -2.25 0.59
N GLY A 15 -1.57 -1.29 1.14
CA GLY A 15 -0.37 -0.74 0.51
C GLY A 15 0.70 -1.80 0.24
N ILE A 16 0.98 -2.67 1.21
CA ILE A 16 1.92 -3.79 1.04
C ILE A 16 1.49 -4.72 -0.09
N VAL A 17 0.20 -5.08 -0.14
CA VAL A 17 -0.34 -5.93 -1.21
C VAL A 17 -0.18 -5.25 -2.59
N GLY A 18 -0.46 -3.95 -2.69
CA GLY A 18 -0.29 -3.19 -3.93
C GLY A 18 1.17 -3.12 -4.40
N VAL A 19 2.12 -2.91 -3.48
CA VAL A 19 3.56 -2.91 -3.78
C VAL A 19 4.02 -4.27 -4.26
N ILE A 20 3.63 -5.35 -3.57
CA ILE A 20 3.99 -6.72 -3.96
C ILE A 20 3.40 -7.07 -5.33
N TYR A 21 2.13 -6.73 -5.56
CA TYR A 21 1.47 -6.99 -6.84
C TYR A 21 2.12 -6.22 -8.00
N GLY A 22 2.41 -4.93 -7.79
CA GLY A 22 3.10 -4.11 -8.80
C GLY A 22 4.50 -4.62 -9.12
N ALA A 23 5.27 -5.03 -8.10
CA ALA A 23 6.59 -5.62 -8.28
C ALA A 23 6.52 -6.98 -9.01
N TYR A 24 5.57 -7.84 -8.63
CA TYR A 24 5.34 -9.12 -9.31
C TYR A 24 4.97 -8.91 -10.78
N ALA A 25 4.03 -8.02 -11.07
CA ALA A 25 3.61 -7.69 -12.44
C ALA A 25 4.73 -7.04 -13.26
N PHE A 26 5.66 -6.29 -12.64
CA PHE A 26 6.84 -5.76 -13.31
C PHE A 26 7.85 -6.85 -13.68
N LEU A 27 8.01 -7.86 -12.83
CA LEU A 27 8.93 -8.97 -13.06
C LEU A 27 8.37 -10.04 -13.99
N ALA A 28 7.05 -10.20 -14.05
CA ALA A 28 6.34 -11.12 -14.94
C ALA A 28 6.40 -10.64 -16.41
N HIS A 29 7.58 -10.72 -17.01
CA HIS A 29 7.81 -10.38 -18.41
C HIS A 29 7.05 -11.36 -19.33
N GLY A 30 6.20 -10.83 -20.20
CA GLY A 30 5.52 -11.60 -21.25
C GLY A 30 4.05 -11.96 -20.98
N ASP A 31 3.55 -11.70 -19.78
CA ASP A 31 2.11 -11.78 -19.51
C ASP A 31 1.43 -10.43 -19.77
N SER A 32 0.12 -10.46 -20.02
CA SER A 32 -0.80 -9.40 -20.50
C SER A 32 -0.66 -7.95 -19.98
N MET A 33 0.21 -7.64 -19.02
CA MET A 33 0.45 -6.31 -18.46
C MET A 33 1.80 -5.74 -18.93
N ASN A 34 1.78 -4.56 -19.58
CA ASN A 34 3.00 -3.84 -19.94
C ASN A 34 3.75 -3.35 -18.68
N GLN A 35 5.08 -3.32 -18.69
CA GLN A 35 5.94 -2.82 -17.61
C GLN A 35 5.57 -1.40 -17.14
N ILE A 36 5.13 -0.55 -18.06
CA ILE A 36 4.67 0.80 -17.72
C ILE A 36 3.35 0.76 -16.93
N SER A 37 2.49 -0.21 -17.23
CA SER A 37 1.22 -0.40 -16.53
C SER A 37 1.40 -1.01 -15.13
N SER A 38 2.43 -1.82 -14.90
CA SER A 38 2.71 -2.38 -13.57
C SER A 38 3.27 -1.36 -12.57
N LEU A 39 3.80 -0.23 -13.04
CA LEU A 39 4.18 0.92 -12.20
C LEU A 39 2.97 1.54 -11.49
N VAL A 40 1.77 1.47 -12.08
CA VAL A 40 0.56 2.07 -11.49
C VAL A 40 0.21 1.43 -10.13
N PRO A 41 -0.02 0.11 -10.02
CA PRO A 41 -0.30 -0.51 -8.73
C PRO A 41 0.88 -0.40 -7.75
N PHE A 42 2.13 -0.36 -8.24
CA PHE A 42 3.30 -0.16 -7.40
C PHE A 42 3.31 1.22 -6.71
N VAL A 43 3.11 2.29 -7.48
CA VAL A 43 3.08 3.67 -6.96
C VAL A 43 1.87 3.88 -6.05
N VAL A 44 0.69 3.37 -6.43
CA VAL A 44 -0.51 3.43 -5.57
C VAL A 44 -0.29 2.69 -4.26
N GLY A 45 0.33 1.50 -4.31
CA GLY A 45 0.71 0.72 -3.13
C GLY A 45 1.63 1.51 -2.19
N LEU A 46 2.64 2.19 -2.74
CA LEU A 46 3.54 3.05 -1.95
C LEU A 46 2.79 4.20 -1.28
N ILE A 47 1.91 4.90 -2.00
CA ILE A 47 1.10 5.99 -1.45
C ILE A 47 0.27 5.48 -0.27
N PHE A 48 -0.40 4.33 -0.43
CA PHE A 48 -1.24 3.74 0.61
C PHE A 48 -0.40 3.29 1.82
N PHE A 49 0.76 2.71 1.59
CA PHE A 49 1.68 2.30 2.65
C PHE A 49 2.14 3.48 3.51
N PHE A 50 2.65 4.55 2.88
CA PHE A 50 3.10 5.73 3.61
C PHE A 50 1.95 6.46 4.31
N THR A 51 0.78 6.54 3.66
CA THR A 51 -0.42 7.14 4.26
C THR A 51 -0.90 6.35 5.48
N GLY A 52 -0.93 5.02 5.40
CA GLY A 52 -1.31 4.15 6.51
C GLY A 52 -0.38 4.30 7.71
N ILE A 53 0.94 4.29 7.47
CA ILE A 53 1.95 4.51 8.53
C ILE A 53 1.79 5.89 9.17
N SER A 54 1.59 6.94 8.37
CA SER A 54 1.39 8.29 8.86
C SER A 54 0.15 8.39 9.75
N LEU A 55 -0.94 7.71 9.37
CA LEU A 55 -2.17 7.68 10.14
C LEU A 55 -1.99 6.97 11.49
N ILE A 56 -1.25 5.86 11.52
CA ILE A 56 -0.91 5.14 12.76
C ILE A 56 -0.04 6.02 13.66
N LYS A 57 1.03 6.63 13.11
CA LYS A 57 1.92 7.54 13.87
C LYS A 57 1.19 8.77 14.43
N GLY A 58 0.20 9.28 13.71
CA GLY A 58 -0.63 10.40 14.14
C GLY A 58 -1.66 10.04 15.21
N THR A 59 -1.87 8.75 15.51
CA THR A 59 -2.72 8.35 16.63
C THR A 59 -1.96 8.47 17.95
N LYS A 60 -2.30 9.49 18.73
CA LYS A 60 -2.06 9.48 20.17
C LYS A 60 -3.20 8.66 20.77
N ASP A 61 -2.89 7.56 21.45
CA ASP A 61 -3.89 6.88 22.28
C ASP A 61 -4.25 7.85 23.40
N THR A 62 -5.36 8.57 23.24
CA THR A 62 -6.00 9.26 24.35
C THR A 62 -6.67 8.18 25.19
N ALA A 63 -6.00 7.81 26.29
CA ALA A 63 -6.58 6.99 27.35
C ALA A 63 -7.52 7.84 28.21
#